data_AF-A0A1I0PLE7-F1
#
_entry.id   AF-A0A1I0PLE7-F1
#
_cell.length_a   1.000
_cell.length_b   1.000
_cell.length_c   1.000
_cell.angle_alpha   90.00
_cell.angle_beta   90.00
_cell.angle_gamma   90.00
#
_symmetry.space_group_name_H-M   'P 1'
#
loop_
_entity.id
_entity.type
_entity.pdbx_description
1 polymer ?
#
loop_
_entity_poly.entity_id
_entity_poly.type
_entity_poly.pdbx_seq_one_letter_code
_entity_poly.pdbx_strand_id
1 'polypeptide(L)'
;MAIYNLKKRLLVFDSGREAKITGLCIGVTPDLQLGEIYSPNIIDYSENGASKKDEDKIVNPLRLSYEELDELIDLQIRLCLDAKKKLKSFFKAEGAGRNEKRPQISQP
;
A
#
# COMPACT_ATOMS: atom_id res chain seq x y z
N MET A 1 -9.96 -10.20 0.05
CA MET A 1 -9.13 -9.20 0.71
C MET A 1 -7.67 -9.66 0.66
N ALA A 2 -6.74 -8.82 0.20
CA ALA A 2 -5.32 -9.19 0.28
C ALA A 2 -4.86 -9.22 1.74
N ILE A 3 -3.99 -10.18 2.08
CA ILE A 3 -3.44 -10.36 3.43
C ILE A 3 -1.93 -10.12 3.38
N TYR A 4 -1.39 -9.35 4.32
CA TYR A 4 0.05 -9.15 4.48
C TYR A 4 0.61 -10.01 5.61
N ASN A 5 1.49 -10.96 5.27
CA ASN A 5 2.25 -11.73 6.25
C ASN A 5 3.54 -10.99 6.60
N LEU A 6 3.53 -10.32 7.75
CA LEU A 6 4.66 -9.50 8.23
C LEU A 6 5.96 -10.30 8.38
N LYS A 7 5.90 -11.53 8.93
CA LYS A 7 7.09 -12.37 9.16
C LYS A 7 7.78 -12.79 7.86
N LYS A 8 6.99 -13.04 6.81
CA LYS A 8 7.50 -13.47 5.50
C LYS A 8 7.67 -12.31 4.51
N ARG A 9 7.21 -11.11 4.86
CA ARG A 9 7.01 -9.96 3.96
C ARG A 9 6.33 -10.38 2.65
N LEU A 10 5.17 -11.00 2.79
CA LEU A 10 4.46 -11.62 1.66
C LEU A 10 3.03 -11.10 1.59
N LEU A 11 2.62 -10.60 0.43
CA LEU A 11 1.23 -10.37 0.10
C LEU A 11 0.63 -11.63 -0.51
N VAL A 12 -0.53 -12.03 0.02
CA VAL A 12 -1.35 -13.12 -0.54
C VAL A 12 -2.67 -12.51 -1.00
N PHE A 13 -2.98 -12.66 -2.28
CA PHE A 13 -4.21 -12.16 -2.89
C PHE A 13 -5.30 -13.25 -2.88
N ASP A 14 -6.58 -12.86 -2.97
CA ASP A 14 -7.71 -13.82 -3.04
C ASP A 14 -7.60 -14.78 -4.23
N SER A 15 -6.93 -14.37 -5.30
CA SER A 15 -6.68 -15.21 -6.46
C SER A 15 -5.70 -16.35 -6.18
N GLY A 16 -5.13 -16.44 -4.98
CA GLY A 16 -4.05 -17.36 -4.62
C GLY A 16 -2.67 -16.90 -5.12
N ARG A 17 -2.60 -15.77 -5.84
CA ARG A 17 -1.31 -15.18 -6.23
C ARG A 17 -0.60 -14.67 -4.98
N GLU A 18 0.71 -14.85 -4.96
CA GLU A 18 1.59 -14.31 -3.93
C GLU A 18 2.57 -13.28 -4.53
N ALA A 19 2.95 -12.28 -3.74
CA ALA A 19 3.98 -11.31 -4.10
C ALA A 19 4.85 -10.99 -2.88
N LYS A 20 6.17 -11.12 -3.03
CA LYS A 20 7.13 -10.81 -1.97
C LYS A 20 7.40 -9.31 -1.94
N ILE A 21 7.41 -8.74 -0.75
CA ILE A 21 7.72 -7.34 -0.46
C ILE A 21 9.11 -7.29 0.19
N THR A 22 9.91 -6.36 -0.28
CA THR A 22 11.28 -6.09 0.14
C THR A 22 11.42 -4.76 0.91
N GLY A 23 10.54 -3.79 0.63
CA GLY A 23 10.42 -2.52 1.35
C GLY A 23 9.92 -2.68 2.78
N LEU A 24 9.99 -1.58 3.53
CA LEU A 24 9.49 -1.50 4.91
C LEU A 24 7.97 -1.40 4.94
N CYS A 25 7.39 -0.67 4.00
CA CYS A 25 5.95 -0.58 3.82
C CYS A 25 5.58 -0.44 2.34
N ILE A 26 4.28 -0.50 2.07
CA ILE A 26 3.69 -0.20 0.76
C ILE A 26 2.98 1.14 0.90
N GLY A 27 3.22 2.06 -0.03
CA GLY A 27 2.59 3.36 -0.01
C GLY A 27 2.16 3.83 -1.39
N VAL A 28 1.36 4.89 -1.37
CA VAL A 28 0.96 5.63 -2.57
C VAL A 28 1.66 6.97 -2.55
N THR A 29 2.36 7.29 -3.64
CA THR A 29 3.04 8.58 -3.81
C THR A 29 2.05 9.68 -4.24
N PRO A 30 2.41 10.98 -4.12
CA PRO A 30 1.54 12.08 -4.55
C PRO A 30 1.14 12.05 -6.03
N ASP A 31 1.96 11.44 -6.89
CA ASP A 31 1.66 11.19 -8.31
C ASP A 31 0.87 9.88 -8.55
N LEU A 32 0.28 9.33 -7.48
CA LEU A 32 -0.60 8.16 -7.47
C LEU A 32 0.07 6.85 -7.91
N GLN A 33 1.38 6.73 -7.75
CA GLN A 33 2.08 5.47 -7.96
C GLN A 33 1.97 4.60 -6.72
N LEU A 34 1.76 3.29 -6.91
CA LEU A 34 1.80 2.31 -5.83
C LEU A 34 3.18 1.66 -5.83
N GLY A 35 3.87 1.70 -4.69
CA GLY A 35 5.22 1.20 -4.60
C GLY A 35 5.63 0.75 -3.20
N GLU A 36 6.80 0.12 -3.15
CA GLU A 36 7.49 -0.22 -1.92
C GLU A 36 8.33 0.97 -1.45
N ILE A 37 8.29 1.25 -0.15
CA ILE A 37 9.00 2.38 0.47
C ILE A 37 10.10 1.83 1.40
N TYR A 38 11.31 2.40 1.28
CA TYR A 38 12.50 2.03 2.07
C TYR A 38 12.93 3.10 3.07
N SER A 39 12.10 4.12 3.27
CA SER A 39 12.35 5.22 4.22
C SER A 39 12.11 4.77 5.66
N PRO A 40 12.86 5.32 6.65
CA PRO A 40 12.54 5.15 8.07
C PRO A 40 11.11 5.56 8.40
N ASN A 41 10.55 4.97 9.46
CA ASN A 41 9.22 5.33 9.96
C ASN A 41 9.22 6.76 10.51
N ILE A 42 8.16 7.52 10.22
CA ILE A 42 7.94 8.86 10.78
C ILE A 42 7.57 8.77 12.27
N ILE A 43 6.86 7.71 12.65
CA ILE A 43 6.55 7.33 14.02
C ILE A 43 6.98 5.88 14.22
N ASP A 44 7.82 5.63 15.22
CA ASP A 44 8.17 4.27 15.63
C ASP A 44 7.34 3.86 16.84
N TYR A 45 6.83 2.63 16.82
CA TYR A 45 6.07 2.04 17.91
C TYR A 45 6.78 0.76 18.34
N SER A 46 7.41 0.79 19.51
CA SER A 46 8.04 -0.39 20.08
C SER A 46 7.15 -0.98 21.17
N GLU A 47 6.55 -2.14 20.91
CA GLU A 47 6.00 -3.00 21.96
C GLU A 47 7.19 -3.66 22.69
N ASN A 48 7.53 -3.18 23.88
CA ASN A 48 8.59 -3.78 24.68
C ASN A 48 8.07 -5.06 25.36
N GLY A 49 8.06 -6.16 24.61
CA GLY A 49 7.76 -7.48 25.15
C GLY A 49 8.90 -8.02 26.01
N ALA A 50 8.95 -7.68 27.31
CA ALA A 50 9.62 -8.49 28.35
C ALA A 50 9.42 -8.01 29.81
N SER A 51 9.04 -6.76 30.07
CA SER A 51 9.07 -6.20 31.43
C SER A 51 7.80 -5.41 31.72
N LYS A 52 7.04 -5.78 32.76
CA LYS A 52 5.80 -5.10 33.23
C LYS A 52 6.00 -3.64 33.73
N LYS A 53 7.07 -2.94 33.32
CA LYS A 53 7.42 -1.60 33.81
C LYS A 53 7.85 -0.60 32.74
N ASP A 54 7.98 -1.01 31.48
CA ASP A 54 8.31 -0.08 30.40
C ASP A 54 7.04 0.19 29.59
N GLU A 55 6.55 1.43 29.69
CA GLU A 55 5.40 1.92 28.92
C GLU A 55 5.69 1.85 27.41
N ASP A 56 4.64 1.64 26.61
CA ASP A 56 4.73 1.68 25.14
C ASP A 56 5.40 2.98 24.70
N LYS A 57 6.56 2.87 24.05
CA LYS A 57 7.34 4.03 23.65
C LYS A 57 7.03 4.38 22.21
N ILE A 58 6.33 5.50 22.02
CA ILE A 58 6.18 6.15 20.72
C ILE A 58 7.41 7.04 20.49
N VAL A 59 8.16 6.80 19.42
CA VAL A 59 9.26 7.66 19.00
C VAL A 59 8.73 8.59 17.90
N ASN A 60 8.65 9.89 18.21
CA ASN A 60 8.24 10.95 17.29
C ASN A 60 9.41 11.92 17.06
N PRO A 61 10.37 11.58 16.17
CA PRO A 61 11.57 12.39 15.94
C PRO A 61 11.25 13.77 15.37
N LEU A 62 10.13 13.91 14.66
CA LEU A 62 9.69 15.17 14.06
C LEU A 62 8.89 16.05 15.03
N ARG A 63 8.56 15.53 16.23
CA ARG A 63 7.78 16.23 17.27
C ARG A 63 6.44 16.76 16.79
N LEU A 64 5.80 16.03 15.87
CA LEU A 64 4.48 16.37 15.36
C LEU A 64 3.44 16.28 16.48
N SER A 65 2.51 17.22 16.48
CA SER A 65 1.29 17.20 17.29
C SER A 65 0.34 16.07 16.84
N TYR A 66 -0.68 15.80 17.66
CA TYR A 66 -1.71 14.85 17.28
C TYR A 66 -2.45 15.31 16.03
N GLU A 67 -2.78 16.59 15.94
CA GLU A 67 -3.47 17.21 14.82
C GLU A 67 -2.67 17.05 13.52
N GLU A 68 -1.36 17.29 13.55
CA GLU A 68 -0.49 17.10 12.39
C GLU A 68 -0.39 15.62 11.97
N LEU A 69 -0.36 14.69 12.94
CA LEU A 69 -0.37 13.25 12.64
C LEU A 69 -1.70 12.80 12.03
N ASP A 70 -2.81 13.34 12.53
CA ASP A 70 -4.15 13.08 12.01
C ASP A 70 -4.28 13.60 10.56
N GLU A 71 -3.80 14.82 10.30
CA GLU A 71 -3.74 15.38 8.94
C GLU A 71 -2.89 14.54 7.97
N LEU A 72 -1.76 13.99 8.44
CA LEU A 72 -0.92 13.09 7.65
C LEU A 72 -1.62 11.77 7.33
N ILE A 73 -2.36 11.20 8.28
CA ILE A 73 -3.16 9.98 8.07
C ILE A 73 -4.26 10.26 7.05
N ASP A 74 -4.97 11.38 7.18
CA ASP A 74 -6.01 11.81 6.25
C ASP A 74 -5.48 12.02 4.82
N LEU A 75 -4.30 12.62 4.69
CA LEU A 75 -3.62 12.76 3.41
C LEU A 75 -3.37 11.37 2.78
N GLN A 76 -2.83 10.43 3.55
CA GLN A 76 -2.50 9.10 3.04
C GLN A 76 -3.75 8.32 2.61
N ILE A 77 -4.84 8.42 3.38
CA ILE A 77 -6.14 7.84 3.03
C ILE A 77 -6.63 8.41 1.69
N ARG A 78 -6.57 9.74 1.53
CA ARG A 78 -7.01 10.42 0.31
C ARG A 78 -6.22 9.96 -0.91
N LEU A 79 -4.90 9.89 -0.81
CA LEU A 79 -4.03 9.38 -1.88
C LEU A 79 -4.39 7.94 -2.27
N CYS A 80 -4.62 7.07 -1.29
CA CYS A 80 -5.03 5.69 -1.55
C CYS A 80 -6.39 5.62 -2.28
N LEU A 81 -7.35 6.44 -1.88
CA LEU A 81 -8.67 6.50 -2.53
C LEU A 81 -8.56 7.02 -3.97
N ASP A 82 -7.75 8.03 -4.22
CA ASP A 82 -7.57 8.59 -5.56
C ASP A 82 -6.80 7.65 -6.49
N ALA A 83 -5.77 6.96 -6.00
CA ALA A 83 -5.10 5.89 -6.74
C ALA A 83 -6.09 4.76 -7.08
N LYS A 84 -6.94 4.34 -6.13
CA LYS A 84 -7.99 3.32 -6.38
C LYS A 84 -8.96 3.77 -7.47
N LYS A 85 -9.39 5.04 -7.47
CA LYS A 85 -10.26 5.60 -8.53
C LYS A 85 -9.54 5.57 -9.88
N LYS A 86 -8.28 5.99 -9.93
CA LYS A 86 -7.47 6.01 -11.16
C LYS A 86 -7.30 4.61 -11.74
N LEU A 87 -6.92 3.62 -10.95
CA LEU A 87 -6.79 2.21 -11.37
C LEU A 87 -8.12 1.68 -11.93
N LYS A 88 -9.24 1.95 -11.24
CA LYS A 88 -10.57 1.55 -11.72
C LYS A 88 -10.89 2.18 -13.08
N SER A 89 -10.55 3.44 -13.29
CA SER A 89 -10.77 4.13 -14.57
C SER A 89 -9.93 3.53 -15.69
N PHE A 90 -8.66 3.21 -15.41
CA PHE A 90 -7.72 2.64 -16.37
C PHE A 90 -8.20 1.26 -16.85
N PHE A 91 -8.49 0.34 -15.93
CA PHE A 91 -8.95 -1.01 -16.30
C PHE A 91 -10.36 -1.05 -16.90
N LYS A 92 -11.24 -0.09 -16.56
CA LYS A 92 -12.53 0.05 -17.25
C LYS A 92 -12.34 0.49 -18.70
N ALA A 93 -11.45 1.46 -18.95
CA ALA A 93 -11.12 1.91 -20.29
C ALA A 93 -10.47 0.79 -21.12
N GLU A 94 -9.53 0.04 -20.53
CA GLU A 94 -8.92 -1.13 -21.19
C GLU A 94 -9.94 -2.26 -21.47
N GLY A 95 -10.88 -2.51 -20.55
CA GLY A 95 -11.95 -3.48 -20.74
C GLY A 95 -12.93 -3.09 -21.84
N ALA A 96 -13.20 -1.79 -22.01
CA ALA A 96 -14.03 -1.26 -23.11
C ALA A 96 -13.33 -1.35 -24.47
N GLY A 97 -11.98 -1.29 -24.51
CA GLY A 97 -11.20 -1.35 -25.75
C GLY A 97 -10.90 -2.75 -26.29
N ARG A 98 -11.15 -3.83 -25.54
CA ARG A 98 -10.85 -5.22 -25.98
C ARG A 98 -11.97 -5.90 -26.77
N ASN A 99 -13.13 -5.25 -26.95
CA ASN A 99 -14.25 -5.82 -27.71
C ASN A 99 -14.19 -5.56 -29.22
N GLU A 100 -13.16 -4.88 -29.73
CA GLU A 100 -12.97 -4.71 -31.17
C GLU A 100 -11.66 -5.34 -31.63
N LYS A 101 -11.81 -6.38 -32.45
CA LYS A 101 -10.80 -7.01 -33.33
C LYS A 101 -9.79 -7.93 -32.63
N ARG A 102 -10.18 -9.18 -32.40
CA ARG A 102 -9.28 -10.30 -32.72
C ARG A 102 -9.34 -10.55 -34.22
N PRO A 103 -8.24 -10.39 -34.98
CA PRO A 103 -8.16 -10.97 -36.32
C PRO A 103 -8.32 -12.48 -36.18
N GLN A 104 -9.24 -13.08 -36.94
CA GLN A 104 -9.21 -14.52 -37.18
C GLN A 104 -7.91 -14.82 -37.92
N ILE A 105 -6.99 -15.50 -37.25
CA ILE A 105 -5.82 -16.06 -37.91
C ILE A 105 -6.33 -17.30 -38.64
N SER A 106 -6.56 -17.17 -39.95
CA SER A 106 -6.68 -18.29 -40.86
C SER A 106 -5.38 -19.08 -40.79
N GLN A 107 -5.43 -20.31 -40.27
CA GLN A 107 -4.29 -21.21 -40.36
C GLN A 107 -4.19 -21.75 -41.80
N PRO A 108 -2.97 -21.88 -42.36
CA PRO A 108 -2.74 -22.58 -43.61
C PRO A 108 -2.96 -24.10 -43.49
#